data_AF-A0AAE3KCJ2-F1
#
_entry.id   AF-A0AAE3KCJ2-F1
#
_cell.length_a   1.000
_cell.length_b   1.000
_cell.length_c   1.000
_cell.angle_alpha   90.00
_cell.angle_beta   90.00
_cell.angle_gamma   90.00
#
_symmetry.space_group_name_H-M   'P 1'
#
loop_
_entity.id
_entity.type
_entity.pdbx_description
1 polymer ?
#
loop_
_entity_poly.entity_id
_entity_poly.type
_entity_poly.pdbx_seq_one_letter_code
_entity_poly.pdbx_strand_id
1 'polypeptide(L)' 'MADSKNTSLSGLTDDEAKEFHGIFMQSFIIFVAVAVFAHILAWIWRPWLPGKDGYAAVIEGSNSVATTLAQVAPYLT' A
#
# COMPACT_ATOMS: atom_id res chain seq x y z
N MET A 1 17.53 35.07 -32.69
CA MET A 1 18.41 33.88 -32.79
C MET A 1 17.75 32.82 -31.92
N ALA A 2 17.22 31.74 -32.51
CA ALA A 2 16.68 30.62 -31.74
C ALA A 2 17.78 29.56 -31.65
N ASP A 3 18.38 29.42 -30.47
CA ASP A 3 19.45 28.46 -30.22
C ASP A 3 18.87 27.04 -30.15
N SER A 4 18.81 26.37 -31.30
CA SER A 4 18.26 25.03 -31.50
C SER A 4 19.07 23.88 -30.86
N LYS A 5 20.07 24.21 -30.04
CA LYS A 5 21.00 23.22 -29.45
C LYS A 5 20.61 22.78 -28.04
N ASN A 6 19.68 23.48 -27.38
CA ASN A 6 19.34 23.28 -25.96
C ASN A 6 17.84 23.01 -25.72
N THR A 7 17.08 22.75 -26.79
CA THR A 7 15.63 22.49 -26.71
C THR A 7 15.39 20.99 -26.83
N SER A 8 14.77 20.39 -25.82
CA SER A 8 14.43 18.96 -25.82
C SER A 8 13.30 18.63 -26.80
N LEU A 9 13.05 17.34 -27.07
CA LEU A 9 11.98 16.89 -27.98
C LEU A 9 10.57 17.35 -27.56
N SER A 10 10.37 17.70 -26.29
CA SER A 10 9.15 18.30 -25.74
C SER A 10 9.09 19.83 -25.87
N GLY A 11 10.10 20.46 -26.48
CA GLY A 11 10.16 21.90 -26.74
C GLY A 11 10.55 22.76 -25.53
N LEU A 12 10.91 22.13 -24.41
CA LEU A 12 11.31 22.79 -23.17
C LEU A 12 12.82 22.95 -23.12
N THR A 13 13.28 24.08 -22.60
CA THR A 13 14.66 24.29 -22.18
C THR A 13 14.93 23.52 -20.87
N ASP A 14 16.20 23.18 -20.60
CA ASP A 14 16.59 22.45 -19.38
C ASP A 14 16.17 23.18 -18.08
N ASP A 15 16.08 24.51 -18.11
CA ASP A 15 15.68 25.31 -16.96
C ASP A 15 14.16 25.23 -16.72
N GLU A 16 13.34 25.30 -17.77
CA GLU A 16 11.88 25.15 -17.67
C GLU A 16 11.49 23.73 -17.22
N ALA A 17 12.23 22.71 -17.66
CA ALA A 17 12.01 21.33 -17.24
C ALA A 17 12.27 21.14 -15.72
N LYS A 18 13.28 21.83 -15.16
CA LYS A 18 13.59 21.76 -13.72
C LYS A 18 12.55 22.47 -12.87
N GLU A 19 12.02 23.60 -13.34
CA GLU A 19 10.97 24.32 -12.62
C GLU A 19 9.68 23.48 -12.52
N PHE A 20 9.25 22.88 -13.64
CA PHE A 20 8.12 21.96 -13.65
C PHE A 20 8.38 20.71 -12.79
N HIS A 21 9.58 20.13 -12.89
CA HIS A 21 9.93 18.96 -12.10
C HIS A 21 9.91 19.24 -10.60
N GLY A 22 10.35 20.42 -10.17
CA GLY A 22 10.30 20.84 -8.77
C GLY A 22 8.89 20.86 -8.19
N ILE A 23 7.95 21.54 -8.87
CA ILE A 23 6.55 21.63 -8.40
C ILE A 23 5.84 20.27 -8.46
N PHE A 24 6.13 19.47 -9.49
CA PHE A 24 5.60 18.13 -9.63
C PHE A 24 6.06 17.21 -8.50
N MET A 25 7.37 17.18 -8.22
CA MET A 25 7.92 16.35 -7.16
C MET A 25 7.40 16.75 -5.78
N GLN A 26 7.25 18.05 -5.51
CA GLN A 26 6.68 18.53 -4.24
C GLN A 26 5.27 17.98 -4.00
N SER A 27 4.37 18.11 -4.99
CA SER A 27 2.99 17.61 -4.87
C SER A 27 2.92 16.09 -4.86
N PHE A 28 3.75 15.41 -5.67
CA PHE A 28 3.83 13.97 -5.73
C PHE A 28 4.27 13.36 -4.40
N ILE A 29 5.28 13.94 -3.73
CA ILE A 29 5.75 13.47 -2.42
C ILE A 29 4.64 13.59 -1.36
N ILE A 30 3.93 14.72 -1.33
CA ILE A 30 2.82 14.92 -0.39
C ILE A 30 1.71 13.90 -0.64
N PHE A 31 1.33 13.68 -1.90
CA PHE A 31 0.32 12.69 -2.27
C PHE A 31 0.73 11.27 -1.88
N VAL A 32 1.96 10.85 -2.19
CA VAL A 32 2.47 9.53 -1.86
C VAL A 32 2.53 9.33 -0.34
N ALA A 33 2.95 10.34 0.42
CA ALA A 33 2.96 10.26 1.88
C ALA A 33 1.55 9.96 2.42
N VAL A 34 0.54 10.72 2.00
CA VAL A 34 -0.87 10.51 2.39
C VAL A 34 -1.35 9.12 1.94
N ALA A 35 -1.04 8.71 0.72
CA ALA A 35 -1.42 7.40 0.19
C ALA A 35 -0.83 6.26 1.04
N VAL A 36 0.44 6.34 1.44
CA VAL A 36 1.07 5.33 2.31
C VAL A 36 0.33 5.20 3.64
N PHE A 37 0.01 6.31 4.31
CA PHE A 37 -0.76 6.27 5.56
C PHE A 37 -2.14 5.63 5.38
N ALA A 38 -2.86 5.98 4.31
CA ALA A 38 -4.16 5.40 4.01
C ALA A 38 -4.07 3.88 3.75
N HIS A 39 -3.04 3.43 3.03
CA HIS A 39 -2.85 2.01 2.74
C HIS A 39 -2.43 1.20 3.96
N ILE A 40 -1.64 1.77 4.88
CA ILE A 40 -1.32 1.13 6.16
C ILE A 40 -2.61 0.93 6.98
N LEU A 41 -3.46 1.96 7.06
CA LEU A 41 -4.72 1.85 7.79
C LEU A 41 -5.66 0.82 7.16
N ALA A 42 -5.76 0.81 5.84
CA ALA A 42 -6.51 -0.20 5.10
C ALA A 42 -5.95 -1.62 5.32
N TRP A 43 -4.62 -1.78 5.40
CA TRP A 43 -3.98 -3.06 5.68
C TRP A 43 -4.30 -3.58 7.08
N ILE A 44 -4.35 -2.70 8.09
CA ILE A 44 -4.74 -3.06 9.45
C ILE A 44 -6.20 -3.52 9.48
N TRP A 45 -7.09 -2.83 8.77
CA TRP A 45 -8.52 -3.17 8.74
C TRP A 45 -8.81 -4.46 7.95
N ARG A 46 -8.18 -4.66 6.80
CA ARG A 46 -8.34 -5.87 5.99
C ARG A 46 -7.04 -6.21 5.25
N PRO A 47 -6.16 -7.03 5.87
CA PRO A 47 -4.85 -7.34 5.29
C PRO A 47 -5.03 -8.15 4.01
N TRP A 48 -4.56 -7.61 2.89
CA TRP A 48 -4.73 -8.24 1.57
C TRP A 48 -3.70 -9.33 1.28
N LEU A 49 -2.53 -9.29 1.92
CA LEU A 49 -1.51 -10.32 1.86
C LEU A 49 -1.41 -10.99 3.24
N PRO A 50 -2.09 -12.13 3.44
CA PRO A 50 -1.87 -12.91 4.65
C PRO A 50 -0.47 -13.55 4.61
N GLY A 51 0.12 -13.81 5.79
CA GLY A 51 1.47 -14.38 5.91
C GLY A 51 1.59 -15.81 5.33
N LYS A 52 2.70 -16.50 5.64
CA LYS A 52 2.97 -17.88 5.17
C LYS A 52 1.86 -18.92 5.42
N ASP A 53 0.98 -18.63 6.38
CA ASP A 53 -0.19 -19.46 6.75
C ASP A 53 -1.53 -18.86 6.26
N GLY A 54 -1.51 -17.83 5.41
CA GLY A 54 -2.69 -17.34 4.72
C GLY A 54 -3.85 -16.87 5.62
N TYR A 55 -5.07 -16.92 5.08
CA TYR A 55 -6.31 -16.91 5.88
C TYR A 55 -6.49 -18.22 6.67
N ALA A 56 -5.59 -19.21 6.49
CA ALA A 56 -5.68 -20.49 7.17
C ALA A 56 -5.47 -20.32 8.68
N ALA A 57 -4.71 -19.32 9.15
CA ALA A 57 -4.61 -19.00 10.57
C ALA A 57 -5.98 -18.69 11.24
N VAL A 58 -6.90 -18.05 10.52
CA VAL A 58 -8.25 -17.75 11.02
C VAL A 58 -9.13 -19.02 11.04
N ILE A 59 -9.00 -19.87 10.01
CA ILE A 59 -9.72 -21.15 9.93
C ILE A 59 -9.18 -22.14 10.98
N GLU A 60 -7.87 -22.18 11.21
CA GLU A 60 -7.22 -23.00 12.22
C GLU A 60 -7.59 -22.55 13.64
N GLY A 61 -7.61 -21.24 13.89
CA GLY A 61 -8.16 -20.68 15.13
C GLY A 61 -9.63 -21.12 15.36
N SER A 62 -10.47 -21.08 14.32
CA SER A 62 -11.87 -21.51 14.43
C SER A 62 -12.03 -23.01 14.68
N ASN A 63 -11.24 -23.84 13.99
CA ASN A 63 -11.25 -25.29 14.18
C ASN A 63 -10.74 -25.68 15.57
N SER A 64 -9.69 -25.03 16.08
CA SER A 64 -9.15 -25.31 17.42
C SER A 64 -10.17 -25.07 18.54
N VAL A 65 -10.96 -24.00 18.44
CA VAL A 65 -12.05 -23.70 19.36
C VAL A 65 -13.18 -24.73 19.22
N ALA A 66 -13.56 -25.10 17.99
CA ALA A 66 -14.59 -26.11 17.76
C ALA A 66 -14.21 -27.49 18.32
N THR A 67 -12.95 -27.91 18.15
CA THR A 67 -12.45 -29.17 18.73
C THR A 67 -12.41 -29.11 20.25
N THR A 68 -11.95 -27.99 20.82
CA THR A 68 -11.93 -27.80 22.28
C THR A 68 -13.34 -27.86 22.86
N LEU A 69 -14.29 -27.17 22.23
CA LEU A 69 -15.70 -27.19 22.63
C LEU A 69 -16.31 -28.58 22.51
N ALA A 70 -16.06 -29.31 21.43
CA ALA A 70 -16.54 -30.69 21.26
C ALA A 70 -15.98 -31.64 22.33
N GLN A 71 -14.74 -31.41 22.75
CA GLN A 71 -14.08 -32.21 23.78
C GLN A 71 -14.59 -31.90 25.19
N VAL A 72 -14.99 -30.65 25.46
CA VAL A 72 -15.56 -30.25 26.77
C VAL A 72 -17.09 -30.35 26.85
N ALA A 73 -17.78 -30.42 25.72
CA ALA A 73 -19.23 -30.58 25.61
C ALA A 73 -19.82 -31.71 26.49
N PRO A 74 -19.23 -32.93 26.57
CA PRO A 74 -19.76 -33.98 27.44
C PRO A 74 -19.64 -33.70 28.94
N TYR A 75 -18.94 -32.65 29.36
CA TYR A 75 -18.83 -32.23 30.77
C TYR A 75 -19.74 -31.04 31.11
N LEU A 76 -20.51 -30.52 30.13
CA LEU A 76 -21.39 -29.36 30.29
C LEU A 76 -22.90 -29.72 30.28
N THR A 77 -23.23 -31.01 30.37
CA THR A 77 -24.58 -31.58 30.55
C THR A 77 -24.63 -32.38 31.84
#